data_AF-A0AAP0NH62-F1
#
_entry.id   AF-A0AAP0NH62-F1
#
_cell.length_a   1.000
_cell.length_b   1.000
_cell.length_c   1.000
_cell.angle_alpha   90.00
_cell.angle_beta   90.00
_cell.angle_gamma   90.00
#
_symmetry.space_group_name_H-M   'P 1'
#
loop_
_entity.id
_entity.type
_entity.pdbx_description
1 polymer ?
#
loop_
_entity_poly.entity_id
_entity_poly.type
_entity_poly.pdbx_seq_one_letter_code
_entity_poly.pdbx_strand_id
1 'polypeptide(L)'
;MVCEVMQKRGIQPGEHSSDWAEFLMLCKRVEYTIRAWYLLQFEDLMVIISYFVLMEQGEATRKDLDSRCELLIKEEFGESCNFDVDDAVQKLEKLSIVAPDTSGRYSCVGLNHANEIIGITTEELVLKAKQGASTP
;
A
#
# COMPACT_ATOMS: atom_id res chain seq x y z
N MET A 1 12.76 -13.90 15.17
CA MET A 1 11.76 -14.99 15.08
C MET A 1 12.33 -16.33 14.60
N VAL A 2 12.85 -16.48 13.38
CA VAL A 2 13.35 -17.80 12.90
C VAL A 2 14.49 -18.36 13.77
N CYS A 3 15.50 -17.54 14.07
CA CYS A 3 16.59 -17.94 14.97
C CYS A 3 16.09 -18.34 16.38
N GLU A 4 15.09 -17.64 16.91
CA GLU A 4 14.52 -17.91 18.24
C GLU A 4 13.70 -19.22 18.25
N VAL A 5 12.94 -19.50 17.18
CA VAL A 5 12.21 -20.76 17.02
C VAL A 5 13.18 -21.94 16.93
N MET A 6 14.29 -21.76 16.22
CA MET A 6 15.32 -22.79 16.07
C MET A 6 16.05 -23.07 17.37
N GLN A 7 16.38 -22.02 18.13
CA GLN A 7 17.00 -22.12 19.45
C GLN A 7 16.05 -22.80 20.47
N LYS A 8 14.76 -22.47 20.44
CA LYS A 8 13.73 -23.15 21.27
C LYS A 8 13.54 -24.62 20.91
N ARG A 9 13.82 -25.02 19.66
CA ARG A 9 13.72 -26.41 19.19
C ARG A 9 15.03 -27.19 19.31
N GLY A 10 16.09 -26.59 19.86
CA GLY A 10 17.40 -27.25 20.02
C GLY A 10 18.08 -27.60 18.69
N ILE A 11 17.68 -26.96 17.59
CA ILE A 11 18.27 -27.18 16.26
C ILE A 11 19.61 -26.42 16.25
N GLN A 12 20.71 -27.16 16.27
CA GLN A 12 22.06 -26.60 16.14
C GLN A 12 22.54 -26.69 14.68
N PRO A 13 23.43 -25.78 14.25
CA PRO A 13 24.09 -25.90 12.95
C PRO A 13 24.79 -27.26 12.84
N GLY A 14 24.47 -28.06 11.81
CA GLY A 14 25.21 -29.28 11.52
C GLY A 14 26.64 -28.99 11.04
N GLU A 15 27.50 -30.00 11.02
CA GLU A 15 28.95 -29.92 10.69
C GLU A 15 29.27 -29.20 9.36
N HIS A 16 28.31 -29.06 8.44
CA HIS A 16 28.43 -28.18 7.28
C HIS A 16 27.98 -26.75 7.63
N SER A 17 28.90 -26.00 8.24
CA SER A 17 28.74 -24.57 8.58
C SER A 17 28.35 -23.69 7.37
N SER A 18 28.65 -24.11 6.14
CA SER A 18 28.28 -23.42 4.89
C SER A 18 26.77 -23.42 4.65
N ASP A 19 26.16 -24.60 4.72
CA ASP A 19 24.75 -24.82 4.35
C ASP A 19 23.82 -24.13 5.35
N TRP A 20 24.25 -24.09 6.62
CA TRP A 20 23.56 -23.35 7.66
C TRP A 20 23.62 -21.83 7.44
N ALA A 21 24.79 -21.31 7.03
CA ALA A 21 24.92 -19.90 6.70
C ALA A 21 24.05 -19.53 5.50
N GLU A 22 24.00 -20.38 4.47
CA GLU A 22 23.11 -20.23 3.32
C GLU A 22 21.63 -20.24 3.69
N PHE A 23 21.22 -21.16 4.56
CA PHE A 23 19.85 -21.22 5.05
C PHE A 23 19.44 -19.94 5.81
N LEU A 24 20.30 -19.44 6.70
CA LEU A 24 20.02 -18.18 7.42
C LEU A 24 19.97 -16.97 6.48
N MET A 25 20.82 -16.95 5.45
CA MET A 25 20.75 -15.93 4.40
C MET A 25 19.42 -15.99 3.64
N LEU A 26 18.94 -17.18 3.30
CA LEU A 26 17.63 -17.37 2.69
C LEU A 26 16.51 -16.86 3.60
N CYS A 27 16.52 -17.19 4.89
CA CYS A 27 15.50 -16.69 5.83
C CYS A 27 15.45 -15.17 5.89
N LYS A 28 16.62 -14.50 5.95
CA LYS A 28 16.68 -13.03 5.91
C LYS A 28 16.15 -12.47 4.60
N ARG A 29 16.49 -13.09 3.46
CA ARG A 29 15.96 -12.68 2.15
C ARG A 29 14.44 -12.78 2.12
N VAL A 30 13.88 -13.91 2.57
CA VAL A 30 12.42 -14.10 2.65
C VAL A 30 11.78 -13.04 3.54
N GLU A 31 12.35 -12.78 4.73
CA GLU A 31 11.85 -11.77 5.66
C GLU A 31 11.85 -10.36 5.05
N TYR A 32 12.95 -9.97 4.41
CA TYR A 32 13.05 -8.66 3.77
C TYR A 32 12.12 -8.53 2.56
N THR A 33 11.98 -9.59 1.75
CA THR A 33 11.04 -9.59 0.62
C THR A 33 9.61 -9.42 1.12
N ILE A 34 9.20 -10.19 2.13
CA ILE A 34 7.85 -10.08 2.71
C ILE A 34 7.63 -8.68 3.29
N ARG A 35 8.59 -8.16 4.06
CA ARG A 35 8.50 -6.80 4.62
C ARG A 35 8.37 -5.75 3.53
N ALA A 36 9.17 -5.85 2.47
CA ALA A 36 9.10 -4.93 1.33
C ALA A 36 7.75 -5.00 0.60
N TRP A 37 7.18 -6.20 0.46
CA TRP A 37 5.85 -6.37 -0.14
C TRP A 37 4.75 -5.71 0.71
N TYR A 38 4.81 -5.87 2.04
CA TYR A 38 3.87 -5.19 2.92
C TYR A 38 4.02 -3.67 2.85
N LEU A 39 5.25 -3.15 2.85
CA LEU A 39 5.50 -1.70 2.73
C LEU A 39 4.90 -1.15 1.44
N LEU A 40 5.07 -1.85 0.31
CA LEU A 40 4.45 -1.46 -0.96
C LEU A 40 2.92 -1.44 -0.87
N GLN A 41 2.31 -2.47 -0.27
CA GLN A 41 0.86 -2.50 -0.07
C GLN A 41 0.37 -1.35 0.84
N PHE A 42 1.14 -0.97 1.86
CA PHE A 42 0.82 0.17 2.70
C PHE A 42 0.88 1.48 1.92
N GLU A 43 1.87 1.67 1.05
CA GLU A 43 1.95 2.86 0.20
C GLU A 43 0.72 3.01 -0.71
N ASP A 44 0.28 1.93 -1.36
CA ASP A 44 -0.90 1.96 -2.22
C ASP A 44 -2.18 2.23 -1.41
N LEU A 45 -2.27 1.66 -0.21
CA LEU A 45 -3.37 1.93 0.71
C LEU A 45 -3.42 3.40 1.13
N MET A 46 -2.27 4.03 1.39
CA MET A 46 -2.19 5.46 1.72
C MET A 46 -2.71 6.32 0.58
N VAL A 47 -2.36 6.01 -0.68
CA VAL A 47 -2.89 6.70 -1.87
C VAL A 47 -4.42 6.64 -1.92
N ILE A 48 -4.99 5.45 -1.68
CA ILE A 48 -6.44 5.24 -1.69
C ILE A 48 -7.12 6.03 -0.56
N ILE A 49 -6.53 6.02 0.65
CA ILE A 49 -7.06 6.75 1.80
C ILE A 49 -7.04 8.26 1.55
N SER A 50 -5.94 8.81 1.02
CA SER A 50 -5.87 10.24 0.69
C SER A 50 -6.94 10.65 -0.34
N TYR A 51 -7.15 9.83 -1.38
CA TYR A 51 -8.23 10.07 -2.34
C TYR A 51 -9.61 10.04 -1.68
N PHE A 52 -9.88 9.02 -0.85
CA PHE A 52 -11.15 8.86 -0.15
C PHE A 52 -11.46 10.06 0.75
N VAL A 53 -10.48 10.54 1.52
CA VAL A 53 -10.66 11.71 2.40
C VAL A 53 -10.96 12.97 1.60
N LEU A 54 -10.27 13.23 0.49
CA LEU A 54 -10.57 14.38 -0.38
C LEU A 54 -11.96 14.27 -1.02
N MET A 55 -12.39 13.06 -1.35
CA MET A 55 -13.69 12.78 -1.96
C MET A 55 -14.84 13.00 -0.98
N GLU A 56 -14.71 12.52 0.26
CA GLU A 56 -15.75 12.64 1.30
C GLU A 56 -15.76 14.01 2.00
N GLN A 57 -14.58 14.57 2.31
CA GLN A 57 -14.43 15.77 3.15
C GLN A 57 -14.10 17.03 2.35
N GLY A 58 -13.96 16.90 1.02
CA GLY A 58 -13.65 18.00 0.12
C GLY A 58 -12.21 18.50 0.26
N GLU A 59 -12.00 19.75 -0.19
CA GLU A 59 -10.67 20.31 -0.35
C GLU A 59 -9.88 20.40 0.97
N ALA A 60 -8.56 20.19 0.87
CA ALA A 60 -7.67 20.18 2.03
C ALA A 60 -6.28 20.69 1.67
N THR A 61 -5.60 21.39 2.59
CA THR A 61 -4.14 21.52 2.48
C THR A 61 -3.47 20.17 2.71
N ARG A 62 -2.21 19.99 2.33
CA ARG A 62 -1.47 18.74 2.62
C ARG A 62 -1.51 18.41 4.11
N LYS A 63 -1.25 19.41 4.97
CA LYS A 63 -1.27 19.23 6.42
C LYS A 63 -2.64 18.80 6.94
N ASP A 64 -3.71 19.42 6.43
CA ASP A 64 -5.07 19.03 6.84
C ASP A 64 -5.40 17.61 6.36
N LEU A 65 -5.01 17.27 5.13
CA LEU A 65 -5.23 15.94 4.56
C LEU A 65 -4.49 14.87 5.35
N ASP A 66 -3.24 15.13 5.72
CA ASP A 66 -2.41 14.27 6.54
C ASP A 66 -3.10 13.92 7.87
N SER A 67 -3.47 14.96 8.64
CA SER A 67 -4.16 14.79 9.92
C SER A 67 -5.53 14.10 9.79
N ARG A 68 -6.28 14.37 8.70
CA ARG A 68 -7.55 13.70 8.43
C ARG A 68 -7.34 12.21 8.12
N CYS A 69 -6.28 11.85 7.41
CA CYS A 69 -5.94 10.46 7.13
C CYS A 69 -5.54 9.71 8.42
N GLU A 70 -4.70 10.31 9.26
CA GLU A 70 -4.32 9.72 10.56
C GLU A 70 -5.54 9.51 11.46
N LEU A 71 -6.44 10.50 11.52
CA LEU A 71 -7.66 10.41 12.30
C LEU A 71 -8.55 9.28 11.80
N LEU A 72 -8.78 9.20 10.49
CA LEU A 72 -9.58 8.13 9.89
C LEU A 72 -8.98 6.76 10.21
N ILE A 73 -7.65 6.60 10.07
CA ILE A 73 -6.99 5.32 10.36
C ILE A 73 -7.15 4.93 11.83
N LYS A 74 -7.03 5.91 12.73
CA LYS A 74 -7.20 5.69 14.16
C LYS A 74 -8.63 5.34 14.54
N GLU A 75 -9.62 5.99 13.95
CA GLU A 75 -11.03 5.75 14.24
C GLU A 75 -11.52 4.41 13.69
N GLU A 76 -11.14 4.08 12.44
CA GLU A 76 -11.62 2.86 11.77
C GLU A 76 -10.83 1.60 12.15
N PHE A 77 -9.52 1.72 12.37
CA PHE A 77 -8.63 0.58 12.61
C PHE A 77 -8.05 0.53 14.02
N GLY A 78 -8.25 1.58 14.83
CA GLY A 78 -7.68 1.66 16.19
C GLY A 78 -6.16 1.89 16.22
N GLU A 79 -5.54 2.14 15.06
CA GLU A 79 -4.09 2.25 14.91
C GLU A 79 -3.66 3.71 14.80
N SER A 80 -2.62 4.08 15.56
CA SER A 80 -1.99 5.38 15.42
C SER A 80 -0.83 5.26 14.43
N CYS A 81 -0.83 6.08 13.39
CA CYS A 81 0.25 6.15 12.42
C CYS A 81 0.67 7.60 12.21
N ASN A 82 1.91 7.81 11.78
CA ASN A 82 2.38 9.08 11.25
C ASN A 82 2.19 9.01 9.74
N PHE A 83 1.04 9.49 9.26
CA PHE A 83 0.77 9.46 7.82
C PHE A 83 1.78 10.39 7.13
N ASP A 84 2.23 10.01 5.94
CA ASP A 84 3.07 10.85 5.10
C ASP A 84 2.32 11.07 3.79
N VAL A 85 1.57 12.17 3.76
CA VAL A 85 0.68 12.50 2.65
C VAL A 85 1.41 12.90 1.37
N ASP A 86 2.69 13.29 1.45
CA ASP A 86 3.39 13.90 0.32
C ASP A 86 3.53 12.91 -0.85
N ASP A 87 3.91 11.66 -0.59
CA ASP A 87 4.03 10.63 -1.62
C ASP A 87 2.67 10.24 -2.23
N ALA A 88 1.64 10.18 -1.39
CA ALA A 88 0.28 9.87 -1.83
C ALA A 88 -0.26 10.96 -2.77
N VAL A 89 -0.14 12.23 -2.38
CA VAL A 89 -0.55 13.37 -3.20
C VAL A 89 0.26 13.43 -4.49
N GLN A 90 1.57 13.22 -4.43
CA GLN A 90 2.40 13.23 -5.63
C GLN A 90 1.99 12.14 -6.64
N LYS A 91 1.67 10.93 -6.16
CA LYS A 91 1.17 9.83 -7.01
C LYS A 91 -0.18 10.21 -7.65
N LEU A 92 -1.10 10.80 -6.88
CA LEU A 92 -2.41 11.25 -7.40
C LEU A 92 -2.28 12.42 -8.39
N GLU A 93 -1.37 13.37 -8.16
CA GLU A 93 -1.08 14.48 -9.08
C GLU A 93 -0.54 13.97 -10.42
N LYS A 94 0.38 12.98 -10.39
CA LYS A 94 0.92 12.35 -11.61
C LYS A 94 -0.16 11.68 -12.46
N LEU A 95 -1.20 11.15 -11.81
CA LEU A 95 -2.36 10.56 -12.47
C LEU A 95 -3.39 11.62 -12.88
N SER A 96 -3.22 12.90 -12.53
CA SER A 96 -4.23 13.95 -12.72
C SER A 96 -5.56 13.70 -12.00
N ILE A 97 -5.53 12.91 -10.91
CA ILE A 97 -6.70 12.63 -10.06
C ILE A 97 -6.91 13.75 -9.03
N VAL A 98 -5.83 14.42 -8.62
CA VAL A 98 -5.88 15.60 -7.74
C VAL A 98 -5.12 16.76 -8.36
N ALA A 99 -5.49 17.98 -7.98
CA ALA A 99 -4.78 19.19 -8.36
C ALA A 99 -4.79 20.22 -7.22
N PRO A 100 -3.69 20.97 -7.02
CA PRO A 100 -3.69 22.10 -6.10
C PRO A 100 -4.35 23.32 -6.74
N ASP A 101 -5.06 24.08 -5.91
CA ASP A 101 -5.50 25.43 -6.25
C ASP A 101 -4.38 26.46 -6.04
N THR A 102 -4.66 27.73 -6.33
CA THR A 102 -3.71 28.84 -6.11
C THR A 102 -3.36 29.08 -4.65
N SER A 103 -4.14 28.51 -3.72
CA SER A 103 -3.91 28.57 -2.27
C SER A 103 -3.16 27.34 -1.74
N GLY A 104 -2.82 26.36 -2.59
CA GLY A 104 -2.17 25.11 -2.19
C GLY A 104 -3.12 24.09 -1.53
N ARG A 105 -4.44 24.27 -1.67
CA ARG A 105 -5.42 23.24 -1.28
C ARG A 105 -5.63 22.28 -2.44
N TYR A 106 -5.70 21.01 -2.12
CA TYR A 106 -5.94 19.92 -3.05
C TYR A 106 -7.42 19.63 -3.12
N SER A 107 -7.91 19.46 -4.35
CA SER A 107 -9.21 18.87 -4.65
C SER A 107 -8.99 17.62 -5.51
N CYS A 108 -9.94 16.69 -5.48
CA CYS A 108 -9.92 15.49 -6.30
C CYS A 108 -11.02 15.51 -7.36
N VAL A 109 -10.80 14.80 -8.46
CA VAL A 109 -11.86 14.49 -9.42
C VAL A 109 -12.84 13.48 -8.80
N GLY A 110 -14.09 13.51 -9.27
CA GLY A 110 -15.11 12.56 -8.82
C GLY A 110 -14.78 11.11 -9.21
N LEU A 111 -15.32 10.14 -8.46
CA LEU A 111 -15.02 8.71 -8.57
C LEU A 111 -15.12 8.14 -9.99
N ASN A 112 -16.18 8.49 -10.72
CA ASN A 112 -16.36 8.02 -12.10
C ASN A 112 -15.24 8.51 -13.01
N HIS A 113 -14.84 9.77 -12.87
CA HIS A 113 -13.77 10.33 -13.68
C HIS A 113 -12.39 9.80 -13.28
N ALA A 114 -12.15 9.54 -11.98
CA ALA A 114 -10.95 8.86 -11.53
C ALA A 114 -10.82 7.46 -12.17
N ASN A 115 -11.92 6.70 -12.25
CA ASN A 115 -11.93 5.40 -12.94
C ASN A 115 -11.68 5.52 -14.46
N GLU A 116 -12.19 6.57 -15.11
CA GLU A 116 -11.90 6.84 -16.52
C GLU A 116 -10.42 7.16 -16.76
N ILE A 117 -9.81 7.94 -15.86
CA ILE A 117 -8.38 8.31 -15.90
C ILE A 117 -7.49 7.07 -15.75
N ILE A 118 -7.78 6.20 -14.78
CA ILE A 118 -7.04 4.94 -14.59
C ILE A 118 -7.26 4.01 -15.78
N GLY A 119 -8.48 4.00 -16.31
CA GLY A 119 -8.89 3.11 -17.39
C GLY A 119 -9.06 1.67 -16.91
N ILE A 120 -9.26 0.76 -17.86
CA ILE A 120 -9.42 -0.66 -17.56
C ILE A 120 -8.05 -1.30 -17.30
N THR A 121 -7.94 -2.04 -16.20
CA THR A 121 -6.73 -2.78 -15.85
C THR A 121 -6.61 -4.09 -16.62
N THR A 122 -5.40 -4.62 -16.69
CA THR A 122 -5.16 -5.94 -17.30
C THR A 122 -5.87 -7.03 -16.49
N GLU A 123 -5.85 -6.91 -15.16
CA GLU A 123 -6.51 -7.80 -14.23
C GLU A 123 -8.03 -7.85 -14.49
N GLU A 124 -8.68 -6.70 -14.69
CA GLU A 124 -10.10 -6.64 -15.07
C GLU A 124 -10.38 -7.28 -16.43
N LEU A 125 -9.51 -7.07 -17.43
CA LEU A 125 -9.65 -7.73 -18.74
C LEU A 125 -9.55 -9.24 -18.62
N VAL A 126 -8.59 -9.74 -17.84
CA VAL A 126 -8.41 -11.17 -17.59
C VAL A 126 -9.60 -11.77 -16.86
N LEU A 127 -10.17 -11.06 -15.87
CA LEU A 127 -11.36 -11.50 -15.14
C LEU A 127 -12.59 -11.57 -16.06
N LYS A 128 -12.81 -10.55 -16.90
CA LYS A 128 -13.90 -10.54 -17.89
C LYS A 128 -13.77 -11.70 -18.90
N ALA A 129 -12.55 -11.98 -19.37
CA ALA A 129 -12.30 -13.10 -20.28
C ALA A 129 -12.57 -14.47 -19.63
N LYS A 130 -12.22 -14.65 -18.35
CA LYS A 130 -12.51 -15.89 -17.60
C LYS A 130 -14.01 -16.10 -17.37
N GLN A 131 -14.77 -15.04 -17.11
CA GLN A 131 -16.23 -15.10 -16.90
C GLN A 131 -17.00 -15.33 -18.21
N GLY A 132 -16.49 -14.83 -19.35
CA GLY A 132 -17.06 -15.08 -20.68
C GLY A 132 -16.85 -16.52 -21.19
N ALA A 133 -15.94 -17.29 -20.59
CA ALA A 133 -15.67 -18.69 -20.94
C ALA A 133 -16.60 -19.70 -20.23
N SER A 134 -17.48 -19.23 -19.34
CA SER A 134 -18.48 -20.05 -18.63
C SER A 134 -19.89 -19.82 -19.19
N THR A 135 -20.10 -20.13 -20.47
CA THR A 135 -21.45 -20.35 -21.01
C THR A 135 -21.35 -21.48 -22.04
N PRO A 136 -22.04 -22.62 -21.86
CA PRO A 136 -22.03 -23.73 -22.81
C PRO A 136 -22.77 -23.40 -24.11
#